data_AF-S4PJW3-F1
#
_entry.id   AF-S4PJW3-F1
#
_cell.length_a   1.000
_cell.length_b   1.000
_cell.length_c   1.000
_cell.angle_alpha   90.00
_cell.angle_beta   90.00
_cell.angle_gamma   90.00
#
_symmetry.space_group_name_H-M   'P 1'
#
loop_
_entity.id
_entity.type
_entity.pdbx_description
1 polymer ?
#
loop_
_entity_poly.entity_id
_entity_poly.type
_entity_poly.pdbx_seq_one_letter_code
_entity_poly.pdbx_strand_id
1 'polypeptide(L)' 'AGGARATHIHYVANNQILNPEDMLLVDSGSQRWLYNSDISRTWPVSGKFSKHHRILYELVLAVQKRLIELLSEHRPPLD' A
#
# COMPACT_ATOMS: atom_id res chain seq x y z
N ALA A 1 -1.35 -9.61 -0.52
CA ALA A 1 -2.11 -9.99 -1.73
C ALA A 1 -1.28 -9.77 -3.00
N GLY A 2 -1.06 -10.81 -3.82
CA GLY A 2 -0.29 -10.73 -5.06
C GLY A 2 -1.15 -10.64 -6.32
N GLY A 3 -0.71 -9.90 -7.33
CA GLY A 3 -1.38 -9.78 -8.62
C GLY A 3 -2.83 -9.33 -8.48
N ALA A 4 -3.75 -9.97 -9.22
CA ALA A 4 -5.18 -9.65 -9.18
C ALA A 4 -5.81 -9.78 -7.78
N ARG A 5 -5.22 -10.55 -6.86
CA ARG A 5 -5.75 -10.68 -5.49
C ARG A 5 -5.67 -9.36 -4.71
N ALA A 6 -4.79 -8.44 -5.11
CA ALA A 6 -4.70 -7.11 -4.52
C ALA A 6 -5.94 -6.24 -4.78
N THR A 7 -6.86 -6.64 -5.67
CA THR A 7 -8.16 -5.96 -5.85
C THR A 7 -9.22 -6.40 -4.84
N HIS A 8 -8.95 -7.45 -4.05
CA HIS A 8 -9.76 -7.85 -2.92
C HIS A 8 -9.25 -7.13 -1.66
N ILE A 9 -9.94 -6.07 -1.26
CA ILE A 9 -9.49 -5.08 -0.25
C ILE A 9 -9.04 -5.75 1.07
N HIS A 10 -9.78 -6.75 1.57
CA HIS A 10 -9.43 -7.50 2.78
C HIS A 10 -8.99 -8.94 2.48
N TYR A 11 -8.10 -9.12 1.50
CA TYR A 11 -7.51 -10.42 1.23
C TYR A 11 -6.58 -10.86 2.36
N VAL A 12 -7.06 -11.77 3.22
CA VAL A 12 -6.31 -12.32 4.36
C VAL A 12 -5.90 -13.79 4.18
N ALA A 13 -6.43 -14.46 3.14
CA ALA A 13 -6.20 -15.90 2.94
C ALA A 13 -4.71 -16.24 2.74
N ASN A 14 -3.94 -15.33 2.12
CA ASN A 14 -2.47 -15.37 2.05
C ASN A 14 -1.85 -16.73 1.66
N ASN A 15 -2.59 -17.53 0.88
CA ASN A 15 -2.27 -18.94 0.60
C ASN A 15 -2.04 -19.22 -0.91
N GLN A 16 -1.73 -18.19 -1.69
CA GLN A 16 -1.53 -18.30 -3.14
C GLN A 16 -0.08 -17.97 -3.49
N ILE A 17 0.44 -18.64 -4.52
CA ILE A 17 1.80 -18.44 -5.02
C ILE A 17 1.95 -17.01 -5.56
N LEU A 18 3.11 -16.40 -5.32
CA LEU A 18 3.51 -15.14 -5.94
C LEU A 18 4.30 -15.42 -7.21
N ASN A 19 3.89 -14.82 -8.32
CA ASN A 19 4.62 -14.93 -9.58
C ASN A 19 5.62 -13.77 -9.72
N PRO A 20 6.73 -13.95 -10.47
CA PRO A 20 7.71 -12.88 -10.70
C PRO A 20 7.12 -11.59 -11.30
N GLU A 21 6.07 -11.72 -12.11
CA GLU A 21 5.38 -10.61 -12.76
C GLU A 21 4.34 -9.92 -11.85
N ASP A 22 4.03 -10.47 -10.67
CA ASP A 22 3.04 -9.89 -9.77
C ASP A 22 3.58 -8.62 -9.09
N MET A 23 2.68 -7.67 -8.85
CA MET A 23 2.83 -6.74 -7.74
C MET A 23 2.35 -7.41 -6.45
N LEU A 24 3.04 -7.15 -5.35
CA LEU A 24 2.64 -7.56 -4.01
C LEU A 24 2.17 -6.33 -3.24
N LEU A 25 0.91 -6.34 -2.80
CA LEU A 25 0.37 -5.43 -1.80
C LEU A 25 0.46 -6.11 -0.44
N VAL A 26 1.12 -5.46 0.52
CA VAL A 26 1.10 -5.84 1.94
C VAL A 26 0.47 -4.71 2.72
N ASP A 27 -0.61 -5.05 3.42
CA ASP A 27 -1.27 -4.20 4.39
C ASP A 27 -1.11 -4.86 5.75
N SER A 28 -0.38 -4.22 6.65
CA SER A 28 -0.02 -4.81 7.93
C SER A 28 0.20 -3.74 8.98
N GLY A 29 -0.21 -4.09 10.20
CA GLY A 29 0.01 -3.32 11.40
C GLY A 29 0.67 -4.14 12.49
N SER A 30 1.22 -3.45 13.48
CA SER A 30 1.61 -4.02 14.76
C SER A 30 1.07 -3.17 15.90
N GLN A 31 0.77 -3.81 17.02
CA GLN A 31 0.28 -3.15 18.22
C GLN A 31 1.38 -3.03 19.26
N ARG A 32 1.51 -1.84 19.86
CA ARG A 32 2.42 -1.60 20.99
C ARG A 32 1.77 -0.62 21.97
N TRP A 33 1.74 -0.97 23.25
CA TRP A 33 1.14 -0.12 24.31
C TRP A 33 -0.30 0.34 24.02
N LEU A 34 -1.13 -0.54 23.43
CA LEU A 34 -2.49 -0.23 22.97
C LEU A 34 -2.59 0.71 21.76
N TYR A 35 -1.46 1.15 21.19
CA TYR A 35 -1.43 1.89 19.92
C TYR A 35 -1.17 0.95 18.76
N ASN A 36 -1.90 1.15 17.66
CA ASN A 36 -1.76 0.38 16.43
C ASN A 36 -0.98 1.19 15.40
N SER A 37 -0.01 0.56 14.76
CA SER A 37 0.47 0.98 13.45
C SER A 37 -0.40 0.35 12.38
N ASP A 38 -0.56 1.03 11.25
CA ASP A 38 -1.31 0.54 10.10
C ASP A 38 -0.61 1.03 8.83
N ILE A 39 -0.01 0.11 8.08
CA ILE A 39 0.89 0.44 6.98
C ILE A 39 0.61 -0.47 5.78
N SER A 40 0.23 0.18 4.69
CA SER A 40 0.18 -0.42 3.35
C SER A 40 1.42 -0.07 2.53
N ARG A 41 2.01 -1.07 1.86
CA ARG A 41 3.09 -0.92 0.87
C ARG A 41 2.86 -1.87 -0.30
N THR A 42 3.22 -1.43 -1.51
CA THR A 42 3.07 -2.22 -2.74
C THR A 42 4.34 -2.18 -3.58
N TRP A 43 4.87 -3.33 -3.99
CA TRP A 43 6.11 -3.42 -4.77
C TRP A 43 6.11 -4.63 -5.72
N PRO A 44 6.91 -4.62 -6.80
CA PRO A 44 7.03 -5.76 -7.70
C PRO A 44 7.75 -6.92 -7.03
N VAL A 45 7.24 -8.15 -7.19
CA VAL A 45 7.88 -9.36 -6.65
C VAL A 45 9.27 -9.56 -7.25
N SER A 46 9.46 -9.25 -8.53
CA SER A 46 10.77 -9.27 -9.22
C SER A 46 11.76 -8.18 -8.78
N GLY A 47 11.33 -7.21 -7.96
CA GLY A 47 12.13 -6.05 -7.57
C GLY A 47 12.25 -4.96 -8.65
N LYS A 48 11.65 -5.15 -9.85
CA LYS A 48 11.64 -4.15 -10.92
C LYS A 48 10.21 -3.85 -11.38
N PHE A 49 9.87 -2.57 -11.44
CA PHE A 49 8.56 -2.15 -11.95
C PHE A 49 8.51 -2.35 -13.47
N SER A 50 7.42 -2.94 -13.96
CA SER A 50 7.05 -2.81 -15.36
C SER A 50 6.59 -1.37 -15.65
N LYS A 51 6.55 -1.00 -16.93
CA LYS A 51 6.03 0.32 -17.35
C LYS A 51 4.62 0.59 -16.80
N HIS A 52 3.72 -0.39 -16.89
CA HIS A 52 2.34 -0.24 -16.45
C HIS A 52 2.21 -0.20 -14.92
N HIS A 53 2.96 -1.04 -14.19
CA HIS A 53 2.99 -1.00 -12.73
C HIS A 53 3.50 0.35 -12.23
N ARG A 54 4.56 0.89 -12.87
CA ARG A 54 5.13 2.20 -12.50
C ARG A 54 4.10 3.31 -12.66
N ILE A 55 3.37 3.36 -13.77
CA ILE A 55 2.36 4.39 -14.02
C ILE A 55 1.32 4.42 -12.88
N LEU A 56 0.73 3.27 -12.55
CA LEU A 56 -0.27 3.18 -11.49
C LEU A 56 0.32 3.52 -10.12
N TYR A 57 1.53 3.03 -9.82
CA TYR A 57 2.20 3.30 -8.56
C TYR A 57 2.48 4.80 -8.37
N GLU A 58 3.02 5.49 -9.37
CA GLU A 58 3.31 6.92 -9.28
C GLU A 58 2.04 7.77 -9.15
N LEU A 59 0.95 7.37 -9.80
CA LEU A 59 -0.35 8.05 -9.64
C LEU A 59 -0.84 7.98 -8.18
N VAL A 60 -0.83 6.78 -7.59
CA VAL A 60 -1.24 6.60 -6.19
C VAL A 60 -0.27 7.31 -5.23
N LEU A 61 1.03 7.24 -5.48
CA LEU A 61 2.04 7.93 -4.68
C LEU A 61 1.87 9.45 -4.72
N ALA A 62 1.57 10.02 -5.89
CA ALA A 62 1.32 11.45 -6.04
C ALA A 62 0.09 11.89 -5.24
N VAL A 63 -1.01 11.14 -5.32
CA VAL A 63 -2.22 11.41 -4.53
C VAL A 63 -1.92 11.29 -3.03
N GLN A 64 -1.25 10.23 -2.59
CA GLN A 64 -0.89 10.03 -1.18
C GLN A 64 -0.06 11.20 -0.64
N LYS A 65 0.99 11.62 -1.36
CA LYS A 65 1.84 12.75 -0.96
C LYS A 65 1.03 14.04 -0.85
N ARG A 66 0.16 14.32 -1.83
CA ARG A 66 -0.67 15.52 -1.81
C ARG A 66 -1.64 15.53 -0.63
N LEU A 67 -2.22 14.38 -0.28
CA LEU A 67 -3.11 14.27 0.89
C LEU A 67 -2.35 14.50 2.21
N ILE A 68 -1.12 14.01 2.34
CA ILE A 68 -0.28 14.24 3.52
C ILE A 68 0.08 15.73 3.67
N GLU A 69 0.39 16.41 2.57
CA GLU A 69 0.61 17.86 2.55
C GLU A 69 -0.64 18.62 3.02
N LEU A 70 -1.81 18.31 2.46
CA LEU A 70 -3.08 18.94 2.83
C LEU A 70 -3.43 18.74 4.31
N LEU A 71 -3.18 17.55 4.86
CA LEU A 71 -3.38 17.29 6.30
C LEU A 71 -2.42 18.08 7.19
N SER A 72 -1.24 18.43 6.66
CA SER A 72 -0.27 19.26 7.39
C SER A 72 -0.66 20.74 7.34
N GLU A 73 -1.15 21.22 6.20
CA GLU A 73 -1.64 22.59 5.99
C GLU A 73 -2.92 22.87 6.79
N HIS A 74 -3.84 21.90 6.87
CA HIS A 74 -5.16 22.03 7.46
C HIS A 74 -5.35 21.15 8.70
N ARG A 75 -4.27 20.88 9.45
CA ARG A 75 -4.34 20.00 10.63
C ARG A 75 -5.44 20.50 11.58
N PRO A 76 -6.52 19.75 11.79
CA PRO A 76 -7.52 20.13 12.78
C PRO A 76 -6.86 20.13 14.17
N PRO A 77 -7.28 21.03 15.08
CA PRO A 77 -6.82 20.99 16.44
C PRO A 77 -7.10 19.60 17.03
N LEU A 78 -6.11 19.06 17.74
CA LEU A 78 -6.30 17.90 18.59
C LEU A 78 -7.02 18.43 19.83
N ASP A 79 -8.35 18.32 19.83
CA ASP A 79 -9.16 18.46 21.03
C ASP A 79 -8.88 17.33 22.04
#